data_AF-A0A395YIS8-F1
#
_entry.id   AF-A0A395YIS8-F1
#
_cell.length_a   1.000
_cell.length_b   1.000
_cell.length_c   1.000
_cell.angle_alpha   90.00
_cell.angle_beta   90.00
_cell.angle_gamma   90.00
#
_symmetry.space_group_name_H-M   'P 1'
#
loop_
_entity.id
_entity.type
_entity.pdbx_description
1 polymer ?
#
loop_
_entity_poly.entity_id
_entity_poly.type
_entity_poly.pdbx_seq_one_letter_code
_entity_poly.pdbx_strand_id
1 'polypeptide(L)'
;MQIMKMAPRALYEEYMKARKQPYMIHFAGYQKPWDVVDCDFAEYFWKYGKLSPYYEMLLRRIRRCFADELENRMPQTKVEWMGNDPMVRRIANRLLPFGSRRREAVKKVYKSLK
;
A
#
# COMPACT_ATOMS: atom_id res chain seq x y z
N MET A 1 -3.37 12.24 0.43
CA MET A 1 -3.75 13.67 0.28
C MET A 1 -3.21 14.62 1.36
N GLN A 2 -2.52 14.16 2.41
CA GLN A 2 -1.96 15.05 3.44
C GLN A 2 -0.80 15.93 2.94
N ILE A 3 0.01 15.45 2.01
CA ILE A 3 1.16 16.19 1.45
C ILE A 3 0.70 17.47 0.73
N MET A 4 -0.44 17.44 0.04
CA MET A 4 -0.99 18.61 -0.66
C MET A 4 -1.35 19.77 0.28
N LYS A 5 -1.71 19.49 1.53
CA LYS A 5 -2.02 20.53 2.53
C LYS A 5 -0.78 21.28 3.01
N MET A 6 0.42 20.75 2.72
CA MET A 6 1.70 21.36 3.07
C MET A 6 2.28 22.18 1.92
N ALA A 7 1.66 22.15 0.73
CA ALA A 7 2.09 22.94 -0.40
C ALA A 7 1.86 24.45 -0.16
N PRO A 8 2.67 25.34 -0.75
CA PRO A 8 2.40 26.78 -0.76
C PRO A 8 0.96 27.05 -1.20
N ARG A 9 0.29 27.96 -0.49
CA ARG A 9 -1.16 28.20 -0.64
C ARG A 9 -1.57 28.48 -2.08
N ALA A 10 -0.83 29.31 -2.81
CA ALA A 10 -1.12 29.63 -4.21
C ALA A 10 -1.12 28.39 -5.09
N LEU A 11 -0.10 27.53 -4.98
CA LEU A 11 -0.01 26.28 -5.74
C LEU A 11 -1.14 25.30 -5.37
N TYR A 12 -1.50 25.23 -4.09
CA TYR A 12 -2.62 24.41 -3.65
C TYR A 12 -3.95 24.90 -4.26
N GLU A 13 -4.21 26.21 -4.24
CA GLU A 13 -5.43 26.81 -4.80
C GLU A 13 -5.51 26.62 -6.32
N GLU A 14 -4.40 26.84 -7.05
CA GLU A 14 -4.29 26.58 -8.48
C GLU A 14 -4.57 25.10 -8.81
N TYR A 15 -3.95 24.20 -8.06
CA TYR A 15 -4.17 22.76 -8.20
C TYR A 15 -5.65 22.39 -7.96
N MET A 16 -6.25 22.87 -6.87
CA MET A 16 -7.66 22.61 -6.56
C MET A 16 -8.62 23.19 -7.60
N LYS A 17 -8.28 24.34 -8.20
CA LYS A 17 -9.05 24.92 -9.31
C LYS A 17 -8.95 24.04 -10.56
N ALA A 18 -7.75 23.61 -10.95
CA ALA A 18 -7.53 22.74 -12.10
C ALA A 18 -8.28 21.40 -11.99
N ARG A 19 -8.38 20.86 -10.77
CA ARG A 19 -9.13 19.62 -10.50
C ARG A 19 -10.64 19.70 -10.74
N LYS A 20 -11.26 20.87 -10.65
CA LYS A 20 -12.71 21.02 -10.85
C LYS A 20 -13.11 20.82 -12.31
N GLN A 21 -12.21 21.14 -13.23
CA GLN A 21 -12.42 21.01 -14.67
C GLN A 21 -11.09 20.64 -15.34
N PRO A 22 -10.64 19.38 -15.18
CA PRO A 22 -9.32 18.98 -15.66
C PRO A 22 -9.31 18.90 -17.19
N TYR A 23 -8.30 19.52 -17.81
CA TYR A 23 -8.05 19.38 -19.25
C TYR A 23 -7.22 18.12 -19.56
N MET A 24 -6.24 17.82 -18.72
CA MET A 24 -5.38 16.64 -18.81
C MET A 24 -5.20 16.04 -17.42
N ILE A 25 -5.32 14.72 -17.32
CA ILE A 25 -5.14 13.97 -16.08
C ILE A 25 -3.90 13.10 -16.25
N HIS A 26 -2.89 13.35 -15.41
CA HIS A 26 -1.67 12.56 -15.37
C HIS A 26 -1.66 11.70 -14.10
N PHE A 27 -1.86 10.39 -14.27
CA PHE A 27 -1.76 9.41 -13.18
C PHE A 27 -0.28 9.17 -12.82
N ALA A 28 0.33 10.12 -12.10
CA ALA A 28 1.70 10.02 -11.63
C ALA A 28 1.82 9.15 -10.35
N GLY A 29 3.01 8.58 -10.12
CA GLY A 29 3.27 7.77 -8.92
C GLY A 29 2.80 6.32 -9.01
N TYR A 30 2.66 5.68 -7.85
CA TYR A 30 2.44 4.23 -7.75
C TYR A 30 1.03 3.79 -8.13
N GLN A 31 0.00 4.50 -7.66
CA GLN A 31 -1.39 4.12 -7.94
C GLN A 31 -1.73 4.42 -9.40
N LYS A 32 -2.11 3.36 -10.14
CA LYS A 32 -2.57 3.46 -11.51
C LYS A 32 -4.02 2.97 -11.60
N PRO A 33 -4.86 3.57 -12.46
CA PRO A 33 -6.28 3.22 -12.53
C PRO A 33 -6.55 1.81 -13.06
N TRP A 34 -5.57 1.20 -13.75
CA TRP A 34 -5.63 -0.20 -14.18
C TRP A 34 -5.19 -1.22 -13.12
N ASP A 35 -4.67 -0.75 -11.98
CA ASP A 35 -4.29 -1.58 -10.83
C ASP A 35 -5.20 -1.28 -9.61
N VAL A 36 -5.53 0.00 -9.35
CA VAL A 36 -6.43 0.50 -8.29
C VAL A 36 -7.64 1.17 -8.94
N VAL A 37 -8.74 0.43 -9.09
CA VAL A 37 -9.87 0.83 -9.94
C VAL A 37 -10.68 2.01 -9.43
N ASP A 38 -10.63 2.28 -8.13
CA ASP A 38 -11.36 3.35 -7.43
C ASP A 38 -10.43 4.52 -7.03
N CYS A 39 -9.24 4.61 -7.62
CA CYS A 39 -8.36 5.74 -7.37
C CYS A 39 -8.88 7.05 -7.99
N ASP A 40 -8.27 8.15 -7.58
CA ASP A 40 -8.65 9.49 -7.97
C ASP A 40 -8.67 9.69 -9.49
N PHE A 41 -9.77 10.22 -10.03
CA PHE A 41 -10.05 10.39 -11.47
C PHE A 41 -10.05 9.10 -12.32
N ALA A 42 -10.11 7.91 -11.74
CA ALA A 42 -10.11 6.64 -12.47
C ALA A 42 -11.26 6.54 -13.49
N GLU A 43 -12.39 7.19 -13.25
CA GLU A 43 -13.55 7.23 -14.16
C GLU A 43 -13.19 7.76 -15.55
N TYR A 44 -12.28 8.75 -15.63
CA TYR A 44 -11.81 9.30 -16.90
C TYR A 44 -10.93 8.30 -17.64
N PHE A 45 -10.07 7.58 -16.93
CA PHE A 45 -9.27 6.51 -17.53
C PHE A 45 -10.19 5.43 -18.12
N TRP A 46 -11.13 4.92 -17.34
CA TRP A 46 -12.03 3.83 -17.77
C TRP A 46 -13.00 4.24 -18.87
N LYS A 47 -13.41 5.52 -18.91
CA LYS A 47 -14.20 6.09 -20.02
C LYS A 47 -13.56 5.84 -21.38
N TYR A 48 -12.23 5.96 -21.49
CA TYR A 48 -11.49 5.72 -22.73
C TYR A 48 -10.91 4.31 -22.80
N GLY A 49 -10.53 3.72 -21.66
CA GLY A 49 -10.03 2.35 -21.58
C GLY A 49 -11.00 1.35 -22.20
N LYS A 50 -12.31 1.53 -22.01
CA LYS A 50 -13.37 0.70 -22.61
C LYS A 50 -13.48 0.78 -24.13
N LEU A 51 -12.95 1.85 -24.73
CA LEU A 51 -12.93 2.04 -26.18
C LEU A 51 -11.66 1.45 -26.81
N SER A 52 -10.67 1.13 -25.97
CA SER A 52 -9.41 0.53 -26.43
C SER A 52 -9.57 -0.97 -26.67
N PRO A 53 -8.79 -1.57 -27.60
CA PRO A 53 -8.74 -3.02 -27.78
C PRO A 53 -8.19 -3.75 -26.53
N TYR A 54 -7.62 -3.03 -25.58
CA TYR A 54 -7.05 -3.57 -24.35
C TYR A 54 -8.06 -3.72 -23.22
N TYR A 55 -9.32 -3.29 -23.40
CA TYR A 55 -10.30 -3.27 -22.31
C TYR A 55 -10.48 -4.62 -21.62
N GLU A 56 -10.62 -5.69 -22.40
CA GLU A 56 -10.79 -7.05 -21.86
C GLU A 56 -9.57 -7.51 -21.07
N MET A 57 -8.37 -7.20 -21.56
CA MET A 57 -7.11 -7.48 -20.85
C MET A 57 -7.05 -6.71 -19.53
N LEU A 58 -7.42 -5.43 -19.52
CA LEU A 58 -7.47 -4.58 -18.33
C LEU A 58 -8.46 -5.15 -17.29
N LEU A 59 -9.66 -5.56 -17.70
CA LEU A 59 -10.65 -6.18 -16.81
C LEU A 59 -10.15 -7.50 -16.20
N ARG A 60 -9.46 -8.34 -16.98
CA ARG A 60 -8.86 -9.59 -16.49
C ARG A 60 -7.79 -9.33 -15.43
N ARG A 61 -7.02 -8.25 -15.60
CA ARG A 61 -5.96 -7.85 -14.65
C ARG A 61 -6.51 -7.39 -13.32
N ILE A 62 -7.61 -6.62 -13.32
CA ILE A 62 -8.28 -6.17 -12.09
C ILE A 62 -8.70 -7.35 -11.21
N ARG A 63 -9.30 -8.40 -11.79
CA ARG A 63 -9.73 -9.59 -11.04
C ARG A 63 -8.56 -10.28 -10.33
N ARG A 64 -7.37 -10.28 -10.94
CA ARG A 64 -6.16 -10.80 -10.31
C ARG A 64 -5.72 -9.91 -9.16
N CYS A 65 -5.76 -8.59 -9.31
CA CYS A 65 -5.42 -7.66 -8.22
C CYS A 65 -6.33 -7.85 -7.00
N PHE A 66 -7.64 -8.05 -7.17
CA PHE A 66 -8.53 -8.33 -6.03
C PHE A 66 -8.27 -9.69 -5.38
N ALA A 67 -7.93 -10.72 -6.17
CA ALA A 67 -7.54 -12.01 -5.63
C ALA A 67 -6.23 -11.90 -4.84
N ASP A 68 -5.23 -11.21 -5.39
CA ASP A 68 -3.96 -10.93 -4.72
C ASP A 68 -4.16 -10.06 -3.48
N GLU A 69 -5.04 -9.05 -3.50
CA GLU A 69 -5.38 -8.26 -2.31
C GLU A 69 -6.10 -9.10 -1.24
N LEU A 70 -6.97 -10.02 -1.64
CA LEU A 70 -7.66 -10.93 -0.72
C LEU A 70 -6.68 -11.95 -0.12
N GLU A 71 -5.77 -12.48 -0.92
CA GLU A 71 -4.73 -13.42 -0.51
C GLU A 71 -3.69 -12.72 0.38
N ASN A 72 -3.30 -11.48 0.06
CA ASN A 72 -2.47 -10.62 0.91
C ASN A 72 -3.21 -10.09 2.16
N ARG A 73 -4.55 -10.18 2.20
CA ARG A 73 -5.36 -9.94 3.41
C ARG A 73 -5.47 -11.19 4.30
N MET A 74 -5.01 -12.36 3.85
CA MET A 74 -4.93 -13.58 4.67
C MET A 74 -3.57 -13.65 5.41
N PRO A 75 -3.57 -14.24 6.62
CA PRO A 75 -3.24 -13.52 7.83
C PRO A 75 -1.73 -13.41 8.03
N GLN A 76 -1.34 -12.31 8.67
CA GLN A 76 -0.11 -12.22 9.47
C GLN A 76 0.13 -13.60 10.08
N THR A 77 1.26 -14.21 9.77
CA THR A 77 1.58 -15.53 10.31
C THR A 77 1.35 -15.49 11.83
N LYS A 78 0.89 -16.58 12.48
CA LYS A 78 0.69 -16.59 13.95
C LYS A 78 1.87 -15.96 14.72
N VAL A 79 3.08 -16.09 14.16
CA VAL A 79 4.34 -15.50 14.62
C VAL A 79 4.33 -13.96 14.64
N GLU A 80 3.78 -13.29 13.62
CA GLU A 80 3.68 -11.83 13.53
C GLU A 80 2.63 -11.25 14.47
N TRP A 81 1.49 -11.93 14.66
CA TRP A 81 0.46 -11.54 15.63
C TRP A 81 1.00 -11.59 17.07
N MET A 82 1.74 -12.67 17.40
CA MET A 82 2.41 -12.80 18.71
C MET A 82 3.50 -11.72 18.92
N GLY A 83 4.16 -11.27 17.86
CA GLY A 83 5.14 -10.18 17.94
C GLY A 83 4.52 -8.80 18.24
N ASN A 84 3.26 -8.60 17.84
CA ASN A 84 2.51 -7.36 18.04
C ASN A 84 1.66 -7.36 19.32
N ASP A 85 1.49 -8.50 19.99
CA ASP A 85 0.83 -8.57 21.30
C ASP A 85 1.70 -7.88 22.39
N PRO A 86 1.17 -6.84 23.07
CA PRO A 86 1.90 -6.12 24.11
C PRO A 86 2.39 -7.01 25.27
N MET A 87 1.63 -8.05 25.62
CA MET A 87 1.93 -8.97 26.71
C MET A 87 3.07 -9.91 26.33
N VAL A 88 3.02 -10.48 25.13
CA VAL A 88 4.10 -11.32 24.58
C VAL A 88 5.38 -10.49 24.44
N ARG A 89 5.29 -9.27 23.92
CA ARG A 89 6.44 -8.37 23.79
C ARG A 89 7.06 -8.01 25.14
N ARG A 90 6.24 -7.84 26.18
CA ARG A 90 6.71 -7.56 27.55
C ARG A 90 7.45 -8.76 28.14
N ILE A 91 6.91 -9.98 27.98
CA ILE A 91 7.55 -11.21 28.45
C ILE A 91 8.86 -11.44 27.67
N ALA A 92 8.84 -11.28 26.34
CA ALA A 92 10.00 -11.42 25.50
C ALA A 92 11.10 -10.40 25.86
N ASN A 93 10.77 -9.14 26.14
CA ASN A 93 11.77 -8.15 26.58
C ASN A 93 12.32 -8.42 28.00
N ARG A 94 11.56 -9.12 28.86
CA ARG A 94 12.04 -9.56 30.18
C ARG A 94 13.01 -10.75 30.06
N LEU A 95 12.67 -11.73 29.23
CA LEU A 95 13.47 -12.95 29.02
C LEU A 95 14.64 -12.74 28.05
N LEU A 96 14.50 -11.84 27.08
CA LEU A 96 15.50 -11.48 26.07
C LEU A 96 15.65 -9.94 25.99
N PRO A 97 16.32 -9.31 26.97
CA PRO A 97 16.54 -7.87 26.99
C PRO A 97 17.32 -7.39 25.76
N PHE A 98 17.02 -6.17 25.32
CA PHE A 98 17.75 -5.52 24.23
C PHE A 98 19.25 -5.44 24.56
N GLY A 99 20.10 -5.73 23.57
CA GLY A 99 21.56 -5.73 23.71
C GLY A 99 22.16 -6.91 24.48
N SER A 100 21.34 -7.82 25.04
CA SER A 100 21.87 -8.99 25.73
C SER A 100 22.47 -10.02 24.76
N ARG A 101 23.57 -10.67 25.17
CA ARG A 101 24.23 -11.74 24.39
C ARG A 101 23.27 -12.86 23.97
N ARG A 102 22.35 -13.24 24.87
CA ARG A 102 21.30 -14.23 24.59
C ARG A 102 20.34 -13.80 23.48
N ARG A 103 19.94 -12.53 23.42
CA ARG A 103 19.08 -12.01 22.36
C ARG A 103 19.80 -11.99 21.01
N GLU A 104 21.08 -11.63 20.99
CA GLU A 104 21.88 -11.64 19.76
C GLU A 104 22.16 -13.06 19.25
N ALA A 105 22.34 -14.04 20.16
CA ALA A 105 22.42 -15.45 19.79
C ALA A 105 21.12 -15.96 19.13
N VAL A 106 19.96 -15.68 19.75
CA VAL A 106 18.65 -16.03 19.18
C VAL A 106 18.43 -15.40 17.80
N LYS A 107 18.82 -14.12 17.61
CA LYS A 107 18.75 -13.46 16.30
C LYS A 107 19.61 -14.13 15.25
N LYS A 108 20.83 -14.58 15.60
CA LYS A 108 21.72 -15.30 14.67
C LYS A 108 21.10 -16.63 14.23
N VAL A 109 20.58 -17.41 15.18
CA VAL A 109 19.90 -18.69 14.89
C VAL A 109 18.67 -18.49 14.02
N TYR A 110 17.84 -17.49 14.33
CA TYR A 110 16.68 -17.17 13.50
C TYR A 110 17.07 -16.78 12.07
N LYS A 111 18.14 -15.99 11.90
CA LYS A 111 18.65 -15.61 10.57
C LYS A 111 19.25 -16.77 9.78
N SER A 112 19.72 -17.84 10.42
CA SER A 112 20.20 -19.04 9.72
C SER A 112 19.10 -20.02 9.33
N LEU A 113 17.90 -19.87 9.92
CA LEU A 113 16.74 -20.74 9.68
C LEU A 113 15.72 -20.13 8.70
N LYS A 114 15.92 -18.88 8.30
CA LYS A 114 15.10 -18.13 7.35
C LYS A 114 15.86 -17.97 6.05
#